data_AF-A0A7V8SQW0-F1
#
_entry.id   AF-A0A7V8SQW0-F1
#
_cell.length_a   1.000
_cell.length_b   1.000
_cell.length_c   1.000
_cell.angle_alpha   90.00
_cell.angle_beta   90.00
_cell.angle_gamma   90.00
#
_symmetry.space_group_name_H-M   'P 1'
#
loop_
_entity.id
_entity.type
_entity.pdbx_description
1 polymer ?
#
loop_
_entity_poly.entity_id
_entity_poly.type
_entity_poly.pdbx_seq_one_letter_code
_entity_poly.pdbx_strand_id
1 'polypeptide(L)'
;MVLALTAALASVAVGLGLAQPAAAADWPALSNGSSGANITSAQYLLAAHGHGIDADGQFGPATEGAVRAFQQAKGYGVDGVIGSETWPGLIVTVKEGDKGHAVSAAQTALNKHGAGLSVDGQFGPATAKAARAFQDKQGLTTDGVVGPQTWQQLIAEGGGDDGGGGDCYIPDPDPEVIRVVYRVATDLGVDDRVLLAGFEAGVVESNMNNLDCGDRDSLGVFQQRPSQGWGTPEQIMDVSFASNSFFTRAIEEAAADPDASAGTVAQRVQVSAFPERYDQVEGTARKLIEQAKAMD
;
A
#
# COMPACT_ATOMS: atom_id res chain seq x y z
N MET A 1 35.91 -54.87 49.46
CA MET A 1 34.97 -53.82 49.92
C MET A 1 35.60 -52.49 49.57
N VAL A 2 34.97 -51.74 48.66
CA VAL A 2 34.92 -50.26 48.50
C VAL A 2 34.40 -50.03 47.07
N LEU A 3 33.12 -49.64 47.01
CA LEU A 3 32.54 -48.91 45.88
C LEU A 3 33.13 -47.48 45.88
N ALA A 4 33.39 -46.91 44.71
CA ALA A 4 33.35 -45.46 44.48
C ALA A 4 33.07 -45.25 42.98
N LEU A 5 31.80 -45.22 42.59
CA LEU A 5 31.04 -43.99 42.25
C LEU A 5 31.75 -43.12 41.20
N THR A 6 31.36 -43.34 39.95
CA THR A 6 31.51 -42.41 38.83
C THR A 6 30.67 -41.16 39.10
N ALA A 7 31.34 -40.04 39.35
CA ALA A 7 30.71 -38.72 39.38
C ALA A 7 30.52 -38.22 37.94
N ALA A 8 29.28 -38.28 37.44
CA ALA A 8 28.90 -37.60 36.21
C ALA A 8 28.65 -36.12 36.53
N LEU A 9 29.53 -35.24 36.04
CA LEU A 9 29.33 -33.80 36.04
C LEU A 9 28.28 -33.45 34.97
N ALA A 10 27.05 -33.21 35.40
CA ALA A 10 26.03 -32.56 34.58
C ALA A 10 26.31 -31.06 34.56
N SER A 11 26.91 -30.57 33.48
CA SER A 11 27.03 -29.14 33.20
C SER A 11 25.65 -28.58 32.86
N VAL A 12 25.05 -27.84 33.80
CA VAL A 12 23.85 -27.03 33.57
C VAL A 12 24.26 -25.81 32.73
N ALA A 13 24.01 -25.87 31.43
CA ALA A 13 24.04 -24.68 30.59
C ALA A 13 22.75 -23.89 30.87
N VAL A 14 22.85 -22.86 31.71
CA VAL A 14 21.83 -21.81 31.79
C VAL A 14 21.93 -21.02 30.49
N GLY A 15 21.16 -21.44 29.48
CA GLY A 15 20.93 -20.64 28.30
C GLY A 15 20.19 -19.39 28.71
N LEU A 16 20.90 -18.27 28.83
CA LEU A 16 20.31 -16.94 28.77
C LEU A 16 19.57 -16.88 27.43
N GLY A 17 18.25 -17.05 27.48
CA GLY A 17 17.37 -16.78 26.36
C GLY A 17 17.47 -15.30 26.05
N LEU A 18 18.42 -14.94 25.18
CA LEU A 18 18.31 -13.70 24.42
C LEU A 18 17.00 -13.83 23.65
N ALA A 19 15.98 -13.09 24.08
CA ALA A 19 14.77 -12.93 23.31
C ALA A 19 15.20 -12.62 21.87
N GLN A 20 14.87 -13.52 20.94
CA GLN A 20 15.04 -13.25 19.53
C GLN A 20 14.37 -11.89 19.25
N PRO A 21 15.04 -10.95 18.57
CA PRO A 21 14.32 -9.80 18.04
C PRO A 21 13.16 -10.37 17.22
N ALA A 22 11.93 -10.01 17.60
CA ALA A 22 10.75 -10.38 16.86
C ALA A 22 11.04 -10.08 15.39
N ALA A 23 11.00 -11.10 14.55
CA ALA A 23 11.10 -10.94 13.10
C ALA A 23 10.13 -9.80 12.74
N ALA A 24 10.65 -8.77 12.06
CA ALA A 24 9.86 -7.62 11.70
C ALA A 24 8.70 -8.11 10.83
N ALA A 25 7.50 -8.21 11.41
CA ALA A 25 6.29 -8.37 10.63
C ALA A 25 6.24 -7.20 9.64
N ASP A 26 6.01 -7.53 8.37
CA ASP A 26 6.18 -6.63 7.23
C ASP A 26 5.22 -5.44 7.36
N TRP A 27 5.80 -4.24 7.44
CA TRP A 27 5.01 -3.03 7.35
C TRP A 27 4.47 -2.88 5.93
N PRO A 28 3.17 -2.60 5.74
CA PRO A 28 2.61 -2.40 4.42
C PRO A 28 3.27 -1.18 3.76
N ALA A 29 3.63 -1.31 2.48
CA ALA A 29 4.06 -0.18 1.69
C ALA A 29 2.84 0.69 1.35
N LEU A 30 2.92 1.99 1.65
CA LEU A 30 1.94 2.97 1.23
C LEU A 30 2.56 3.91 0.20
N SER A 31 1.89 4.09 -0.92
CA SER A 31 2.37 4.91 -2.04
C SER A 31 1.21 5.61 -2.74
N ASN A 32 1.53 6.44 -3.73
CA ASN A 32 0.54 7.19 -4.50
C ASN A 32 -0.52 6.26 -5.11
N GLY A 33 -1.79 6.59 -4.91
CA GLY A 33 -2.94 5.74 -5.29
C GLY A 33 -3.51 4.89 -4.15
N SER A 34 -2.75 4.64 -3.07
CA SER A 34 -3.28 3.97 -1.87
C SER A 34 -4.36 4.82 -1.18
N SER A 35 -5.33 4.19 -0.53
CA SER A 35 -6.32 4.87 0.30
C SER A 35 -6.72 4.03 1.52
N GLY A 36 -7.44 4.63 2.47
CA GLY A 36 -7.99 3.94 3.64
C GLY A 36 -7.37 4.35 4.98
N ALA A 37 -7.75 3.63 6.05
CA ALA A 37 -7.45 4.05 7.43
C ALA A 37 -5.96 4.07 7.77
N ASN A 38 -5.15 3.22 7.12
CA ASN A 38 -3.69 3.24 7.26
C ASN A 38 -3.10 4.54 6.69
N ILE A 39 -3.65 5.06 5.58
CA ILE A 39 -3.26 6.35 5.01
C ILE A 39 -3.65 7.49 5.93
N THR A 40 -4.90 7.49 6.41
CA THR A 40 -5.36 8.52 7.36
C THR A 40 -4.48 8.55 8.62
N SER A 41 -4.10 7.38 9.14
CA SER A 41 -3.20 7.27 10.28
C SER A 41 -1.81 7.81 9.96
N ALA A 42 -1.26 7.50 8.77
CA ALA A 42 0.02 8.02 8.32
C ALA A 42 0.00 9.54 8.13
N GLN A 43 -1.07 10.12 7.57
CA GLN A 43 -1.25 11.56 7.40
C GLN A 43 -1.27 12.29 8.74
N TYR A 44 -1.97 11.74 9.74
CA TYR A 44 -1.92 12.27 11.11
C TYR A 44 -0.52 12.15 11.75
N LEU A 45 0.20 11.04 11.52
CA LEU A 45 1.56 10.90 12.02
C LEU A 45 2.52 11.90 11.34
N LEU A 46 2.40 12.11 10.03
CA LEU A 46 3.16 13.13 9.29
C LEU A 46 2.89 14.53 9.87
N ALA A 47 1.62 14.86 10.15
CA ALA A 47 1.26 16.11 10.81
C ALA A 47 1.87 16.22 12.23
N ALA A 48 1.97 15.12 12.99
CA ALA A 48 2.63 15.09 14.29
C ALA A 48 4.15 15.36 14.20
N HIS A 49 4.78 15.08 13.05
CA HIS A 49 6.17 15.45 12.75
C HIS A 49 6.30 16.83 12.08
N GLY A 50 5.22 17.61 12.00
CA GLY A 50 5.22 18.97 11.46
C GLY A 50 4.96 19.07 9.95
N HIS A 51 4.63 17.96 9.28
CA HIS A 51 4.23 17.95 7.88
C HIS A 51 2.70 18.04 7.78
N GLY A 52 2.14 19.23 8.02
CA GLY A 52 0.71 19.46 8.03
C GLY A 52 0.07 19.23 6.66
N ILE A 53 -0.71 18.17 6.55
CA ILE A 53 -1.53 17.80 5.39
C ILE A 53 -2.92 17.41 5.87
N ASP A 54 -3.91 17.51 4.98
CA ASP A 54 -5.26 17.05 5.28
C ASP A 54 -5.26 15.51 5.41
N ALA A 55 -5.86 15.00 6.49
CA ALA A 55 -5.98 13.56 6.73
C ALA A 55 -7.24 13.01 6.04
N ASP A 56 -7.25 13.04 4.71
CA ASP A 56 -8.38 12.64 3.86
C ASP A 56 -8.42 11.13 3.54
N GLY A 57 -7.41 10.38 3.97
CA GLY A 57 -7.28 8.95 3.70
C GLY A 57 -6.90 8.61 2.27
N GLN A 58 -6.41 9.58 1.48
CA GLN A 58 -5.92 9.38 0.12
C GLN A 58 -4.42 9.67 0.02
N PHE A 59 -3.67 8.73 -0.53
CA PHE A 59 -2.27 8.94 -0.80
C PHE A 59 -2.13 9.61 -2.17
N GLY A 60 -2.23 10.94 -2.19
CA GLY A 60 -1.99 11.77 -3.38
C GLY A 60 -0.65 12.51 -3.33
N PRO A 61 -0.40 13.44 -4.28
CA PRO A 61 0.85 14.18 -4.39
C PRO A 61 1.23 14.98 -3.14
N ALA A 62 0.25 15.50 -2.38
CA ALA A 62 0.52 16.21 -1.13
C ALA A 62 1.08 15.27 -0.04
N THR A 63 0.47 14.08 0.09
CA THR A 63 0.94 13.02 1.01
C THR A 63 2.33 12.55 0.60
N GLU A 64 2.57 12.29 -0.70
CA GLU A 64 3.89 11.90 -1.21
C GLU A 64 4.96 12.97 -0.91
N GLY A 65 4.65 14.24 -1.15
CA GLY A 65 5.55 15.35 -0.83
C GLY A 65 5.90 15.43 0.65
N ALA A 66 4.91 15.22 1.53
CA ALA A 66 5.13 15.16 2.98
C ALA A 66 6.01 13.98 3.40
N VAL A 67 5.81 12.79 2.79
CA VAL A 67 6.64 11.60 3.04
C VAL A 67 8.09 11.85 2.61
N ARG A 68 8.31 12.40 1.41
CA ARG A 68 9.65 12.74 0.93
C ARG A 68 10.35 13.74 1.85
N ALA A 69 9.63 14.76 2.33
CA ALA A 69 10.17 15.73 3.28
C ALA A 69 10.53 15.09 4.63
N PHE A 70 9.69 14.17 5.12
CA PHE A 70 9.95 13.41 6.33
C PHE A 70 11.19 12.50 6.19
N GLN A 71 11.27 11.73 5.10
CA GLN A 71 12.42 10.88 4.77
C GLN A 71 13.71 11.69 4.68
N GLN A 72 13.68 12.83 3.99
CA GLN A 72 14.80 13.76 3.89
C GLN A 72 15.24 14.25 5.27
N ALA A 73 14.30 14.60 6.15
CA ALA A 73 14.60 15.07 7.51
C ALA A 73 15.20 13.99 8.42
N LYS A 74 14.87 12.71 8.16
CA LYS A 74 15.40 11.56 8.89
C LYS A 74 16.68 10.97 8.29
N GLY A 75 17.02 11.32 7.05
CA GLY A 75 18.15 10.77 6.31
C GLY A 75 17.89 9.39 5.70
N TYR A 76 16.64 9.07 5.39
CA TYR A 76 16.22 7.83 4.73
C TYR A 76 16.34 7.92 3.21
N GLY A 77 16.15 6.79 2.51
CA GLY A 77 15.93 6.81 1.06
C GLY A 77 14.69 7.67 0.73
N VAL A 78 14.86 8.70 -0.12
CA VAL A 78 13.77 9.63 -0.47
C VAL A 78 13.00 9.09 -1.68
N ASP A 79 12.26 8.02 -1.48
CA ASP A 79 11.44 7.36 -2.51
C ASP A 79 9.97 7.83 -2.52
N GLY A 80 9.51 8.47 -1.44
CA GLY A 80 8.11 8.90 -1.28
C GLY A 80 7.16 7.79 -0.82
N VAL A 81 7.69 6.64 -0.40
CA VAL A 81 6.92 5.46 0.03
C VAL A 81 7.01 5.31 1.55
N ILE A 82 5.87 5.02 2.19
CA ILE A 82 5.85 4.65 3.61
C ILE A 82 5.97 3.14 3.71
N GLY A 83 7.21 2.64 3.71
CA GLY A 83 7.53 1.22 3.81
C GLY A 83 8.28 0.84 5.08
N SER A 84 8.99 -0.28 5.04
CA SER A 84 9.71 -0.88 6.19
C SER A 84 10.78 0.04 6.81
N GLU A 85 11.37 0.96 6.03
CA GLU A 85 12.30 1.97 6.54
C GLU A 85 11.56 3.17 7.17
N THR A 86 10.48 3.63 6.54
CA THR A 86 9.77 4.86 6.93
C THR A 86 8.89 4.67 8.17
N TRP A 87 8.14 3.56 8.25
CA TRP A 87 7.16 3.32 9.32
C TRP A 87 7.75 3.38 10.74
N PRO A 88 8.86 2.68 11.05
CA PRO A 88 9.44 2.71 12.40
C PRO A 88 9.84 4.11 12.86
N GLY A 89 10.23 5.00 11.94
CA GLY A 89 10.56 6.39 12.24
C GLY A 89 9.33 7.29 12.34
N LEU A 90 8.26 6.94 11.64
CA LEU A 90 7.03 7.74 11.53
C LEU A 90 6.12 7.56 12.76
N ILE A 91 6.02 6.35 13.30
CA ILE A 91 5.14 6.06 14.44
C ILE A 91 5.55 6.85 15.69
N VAL A 92 4.54 7.22 16.47
CA VAL A 92 4.72 7.93 17.75
C VAL A 92 4.03 7.12 18.84
N THR A 93 4.77 6.83 19.92
CA THR A 93 4.18 6.14 21.07
C THR A 93 3.23 7.09 21.79
N VAL A 94 1.98 6.65 22.00
CA VAL A 94 0.95 7.44 22.69
C VAL A 94 0.28 6.62 23.79
N LYS A 95 -0.15 7.29 24.86
CA LYS A 95 -0.80 6.71 26.04
C LYS A 95 -1.84 7.65 26.63
N GLU A 96 -2.57 7.16 27.63
CA GLU A 96 -3.59 7.94 28.33
C GLU A 96 -3.05 9.28 28.86
N GLY A 97 -3.77 10.36 28.54
CA GLY A 97 -3.40 11.73 28.84
C GLY A 97 -2.74 12.49 27.68
N ASP A 98 -2.20 11.78 26.67
CA ASP A 98 -1.59 12.41 25.49
C ASP A 98 -2.66 13.07 24.59
N LYS A 99 -2.21 14.02 23.77
CA LYS A 99 -3.05 14.79 22.84
C LYS A 99 -2.34 15.08 21.53
N GLY A 100 -3.11 15.34 20.48
CA GLY A 100 -2.63 15.81 19.18
C GLY A 100 -2.73 14.75 18.08
N HIS A 101 -2.12 15.02 16.92
CA HIS A 101 -2.32 14.21 15.73
C HIS A 101 -1.89 12.74 15.88
N ALA A 102 -0.83 12.45 16.64
CA ALA A 102 -0.44 11.06 16.93
C ALA A 102 -1.54 10.26 17.65
N VAL A 103 -2.35 10.94 18.48
CA VAL A 103 -3.52 10.32 19.12
C VAL A 103 -4.64 10.12 18.11
N SER A 104 -4.89 11.08 17.23
CA SER A 104 -5.87 10.93 16.13
C SER A 104 -5.51 9.74 15.24
N ALA A 105 -4.22 9.55 14.92
CA ALA A 105 -3.73 8.38 14.21
C ALA A 105 -4.05 7.08 14.96
N ALA A 106 -3.77 7.01 16.26
CA ALA A 106 -4.06 5.82 17.06
C ALA A 106 -5.56 5.51 17.14
N GLN A 107 -6.40 6.54 17.28
CA GLN A 107 -7.86 6.40 17.27
C GLN A 107 -8.37 5.89 15.92
N THR A 108 -7.87 6.42 14.80
CA THR A 108 -8.18 5.94 13.46
C THR A 108 -7.78 4.48 13.28
N ALA A 109 -6.56 4.12 13.67
CA ALA A 109 -6.07 2.75 13.54
C ALA A 109 -6.88 1.78 14.42
N LEU A 110 -7.21 2.15 15.66
CA LEU A 110 -8.08 1.34 16.52
C LEU A 110 -9.50 1.20 15.96
N ASN A 111 -10.03 2.23 15.30
CA ASN A 111 -11.35 2.19 14.67
C ASN A 111 -11.42 1.24 13.48
N LYS A 112 -10.33 1.11 12.70
CA LYS A 112 -10.20 0.06 11.67
C LYS A 112 -10.38 -1.35 12.26
N HIS A 113 -10.13 -1.51 13.57
CA HIS A 113 -10.32 -2.77 14.30
C HIS A 113 -11.62 -2.81 15.12
N GLY A 114 -12.60 -1.97 14.78
CA GLY A 114 -13.94 -1.99 15.36
C GLY A 114 -14.10 -1.26 16.71
N ALA A 115 -13.17 -0.38 17.09
CA ALA A 115 -13.22 0.29 18.39
C ALA A 115 -14.33 1.35 18.56
N GLY A 116 -14.85 1.92 17.47
CA GLY A 116 -15.97 2.88 17.49
C GLY A 116 -15.70 4.19 18.26
N LEU A 117 -14.44 4.64 18.32
CA LEU A 117 -14.00 5.85 18.99
C LEU A 117 -14.30 7.11 18.15
N SER A 118 -14.51 8.24 18.83
CA SER A 118 -14.36 9.55 18.17
C SER A 118 -12.88 9.84 17.91
N VAL A 119 -12.55 10.33 16.71
CA VAL A 119 -11.20 10.78 16.37
C VAL A 119 -11.05 12.24 16.78
N ASP A 120 -10.86 12.48 18.07
CA ASP A 120 -10.81 13.82 18.68
C ASP A 120 -9.39 14.26 19.07
N GLY A 121 -8.39 13.40 18.87
CA GLY A 121 -7.00 13.66 19.23
C GLY A 121 -6.74 13.73 20.73
N GLN A 122 -7.63 13.16 21.56
CA GLN A 122 -7.48 13.09 23.01
C GLN A 122 -7.41 11.64 23.48
N PHE A 123 -6.29 11.24 24.08
CA PHE A 123 -6.12 9.86 24.52
C PHE A 123 -6.75 9.71 25.90
N GLY A 124 -8.08 9.62 25.91
CA GLY A 124 -8.87 9.44 27.13
C GLY A 124 -9.07 7.98 27.53
N PRO A 125 -9.87 7.74 28.58
CA PRO A 125 -10.16 6.38 29.08
C PRO A 125 -10.78 5.45 28.02
N ALA A 126 -11.56 5.99 27.08
CA ALA A 126 -12.15 5.21 25.98
C ALA A 126 -11.08 4.67 25.04
N THR A 127 -10.13 5.51 24.61
CA THR A 127 -8.99 5.12 23.76
C THR A 127 -8.07 4.14 24.51
N ALA A 128 -7.80 4.36 25.80
CA ALA A 128 -7.02 3.44 26.61
C ALA A 128 -7.67 2.06 26.76
N LYS A 129 -9.00 2.02 26.92
CA LYS A 129 -9.77 0.77 26.93
C LYS A 129 -9.69 0.06 25.58
N ALA A 130 -9.84 0.77 24.48
CA ALA A 130 -9.74 0.21 23.13
C ALA A 130 -8.34 -0.34 22.84
N ALA A 131 -7.28 0.40 23.22
CA ALA A 131 -5.90 -0.06 23.07
C ALA A 131 -5.65 -1.37 23.83
N ARG A 132 -6.11 -1.48 25.09
CA ARG A 132 -6.02 -2.71 25.87
C ARG A 132 -6.82 -3.86 25.24
N ALA A 133 -8.04 -3.61 24.77
CA ALA A 133 -8.86 -4.63 24.12
C ALA A 133 -8.20 -5.15 22.84
N PHE A 134 -7.62 -4.26 22.04
CA PHE A 134 -6.86 -4.64 20.87
C PHE A 134 -5.61 -5.46 21.23
N GLN A 135 -4.81 -4.99 22.20
CA GLN A 135 -3.62 -5.70 22.65
C GLN A 135 -3.94 -7.12 23.15
N ASP A 136 -5.01 -7.27 23.95
CA ASP A 136 -5.47 -8.56 24.45
C ASP A 136 -5.87 -9.50 23.31
N LYS A 137 -6.64 -9.01 22.34
CA LYS A 137 -7.03 -9.76 21.13
C LYS A 137 -5.81 -10.23 20.32
N GLN A 138 -4.76 -9.41 20.27
CA GLN A 138 -3.54 -9.67 19.51
C GLN A 138 -2.46 -10.43 20.30
N GLY A 139 -2.73 -10.81 21.55
CA GLY A 139 -1.74 -11.48 22.40
C GLY A 139 -0.52 -10.62 22.74
N LEU A 140 -0.67 -9.30 22.71
CA LEU A 140 0.35 -8.33 23.10
C LEU A 140 0.33 -8.08 24.62
N THR A 141 1.32 -7.33 25.12
CA THR A 141 1.25 -6.83 26.50
C THR A 141 0.10 -5.83 26.63
N THR A 142 -0.86 -6.12 27.50
CA THR A 142 -2.08 -5.32 27.71
C THR A 142 -1.84 -4.13 28.66
N ASP A 143 -1.01 -3.18 28.24
CA ASP A 143 -0.65 -1.98 29.03
C ASP A 143 -1.45 -0.72 28.66
N GLY A 144 -2.20 -0.75 27.55
CA GLY A 144 -2.95 0.39 27.02
C GLY A 144 -2.10 1.47 26.37
N VAL A 145 -0.82 1.20 26.13
CA VAL A 145 0.11 2.08 25.42
C VAL A 145 0.18 1.66 23.96
N VAL A 146 -0.09 2.58 23.04
CA VAL A 146 0.08 2.30 21.61
C VAL A 146 1.55 2.55 21.25
N GLY A 147 2.40 1.56 21.56
CA GLY A 147 3.83 1.54 21.27
C GLY A 147 4.17 0.81 19.97
N PRO A 148 5.47 0.62 19.63
CA PRO A 148 5.89 0.06 18.35
C PRO A 148 5.27 -1.29 17.98
N GLN A 149 5.15 -2.21 18.94
CA GLN A 149 4.52 -3.52 18.70
C GLN A 149 3.01 -3.41 18.46
N THR A 150 2.33 -2.54 19.20
CA THR A 150 0.89 -2.28 18.99
C THR A 150 0.66 -1.60 17.64
N TRP A 151 1.48 -0.61 17.28
CA TRP A 151 1.44 0.03 15.97
C TRP A 151 1.66 -0.97 14.84
N GLN A 152 2.63 -1.86 14.98
CA GLN A 152 2.89 -2.89 13.98
C GLN A 152 1.65 -3.73 13.73
N GLN A 153 0.97 -4.22 14.77
CA GLN A 153 -0.27 -5.00 14.60
C GLN A 153 -1.44 -4.16 14.06
N LEU A 154 -1.59 -2.92 14.52
CA LEU A 154 -2.65 -2.03 14.06
C LEU A 154 -2.56 -1.76 12.55
N ILE A 155 -1.33 -1.64 12.03
CA ILE A 155 -1.05 -1.30 10.64
C ILE A 155 -0.97 -2.55 9.76
N ALA A 156 -0.30 -3.62 10.22
CA ALA A 156 -0.03 -4.84 9.45
C ALA A 156 -1.29 -5.68 9.20
N GLU A 157 -2.22 -5.77 10.16
CA GLU A 157 -3.44 -6.55 9.97
C GLU A 157 -4.48 -5.72 9.17
N GLY A 158 -4.51 -5.94 7.86
CA GLY A 158 -5.69 -5.70 7.03
C GLY A 158 -6.56 -6.95 7.04
N GLY A 159 -7.65 -6.95 7.82
CA GLY A 159 -8.59 -8.07 7.85
C GLY A 159 -9.51 -8.05 9.08
N GLY A 160 -10.58 -7.27 9.02
CA GLY A 160 -11.58 -7.18 10.07
C GLY A 160 -12.89 -6.58 9.55
N ASP A 161 -13.64 -7.42 8.85
CA ASP A 161 -15.01 -7.27 8.35
C ASP A 161 -15.96 -6.48 9.28
N ASP A 162 -16.25 -5.21 8.94
CA ASP A 162 -17.44 -4.46 9.39
C ASP A 162 -18.01 -3.58 8.26
N GLY A 163 -18.47 -4.24 7.19
CA GLY A 163 -19.64 -3.80 6.41
C GLY A 163 -19.70 -2.33 5.98
N GLY A 164 -18.82 -1.91 5.06
CA GLY A 164 -18.91 -0.60 4.42
C GLY A 164 -17.71 -0.22 3.55
N GLY A 165 -17.47 -0.95 2.45
CA GLY A 165 -16.51 -0.59 1.40
C GLY A 165 -15.12 -1.23 1.58
N GLY A 166 -14.92 -2.41 0.98
CA GLY A 166 -13.62 -3.09 0.98
C GLY A 166 -12.61 -2.33 0.11
N ASP A 167 -11.51 -1.91 0.71
CA ASP A 167 -10.35 -1.38 0.01
C ASP A 167 -9.63 -2.54 -0.69
N CYS A 168 -9.58 -2.48 -2.02
CA CYS A 168 -8.81 -3.43 -2.81
C CYS A 168 -7.32 -3.29 -2.46
N TYR A 169 -6.71 -4.37 -1.96
CA TYR A 169 -5.27 -4.38 -1.68
C TYR A 169 -4.49 -4.40 -2.99
N ILE A 170 -3.65 -3.39 -3.19
CA ILE A 170 -2.79 -3.27 -4.37
C ILE A 170 -1.34 -3.54 -3.96
N PRO A 171 -0.74 -4.69 -4.33
CA PRO A 171 0.67 -4.99 -4.01
C PRO A 171 1.66 -4.20 -4.89
N ASP A 172 2.95 -4.41 -4.66
CA ASP A 172 4.01 -3.99 -5.58
C ASP A 172 3.77 -4.56 -7.00
N PRO A 173 4.30 -3.92 -8.06
CA PRO A 173 4.05 -4.36 -9.44
C PRO A 173 4.46 -5.81 -9.69
N ASP A 174 3.54 -6.62 -10.21
CA ASP A 174 3.80 -8.02 -10.56
C ASP A 174 4.65 -8.10 -11.85
N PRO A 175 5.90 -8.63 -11.77
CA PRO A 175 6.76 -8.76 -12.94
C PRO A 175 6.17 -9.60 -14.08
N GLU A 176 5.31 -10.58 -13.78
CA GLU A 176 4.65 -11.40 -14.81
C GLU A 176 3.56 -10.60 -15.54
N VAL A 177 2.76 -9.81 -14.81
CA VAL A 177 1.76 -8.91 -15.41
C VAL A 177 2.46 -7.87 -16.29
N ILE A 178 3.54 -7.25 -15.79
CA ILE A 178 4.38 -6.32 -16.56
C ILE A 178 4.86 -6.96 -17.87
N ARG A 179 5.39 -8.19 -17.81
CA ARG A 179 5.89 -8.90 -18.99
C ARG A 179 4.77 -9.20 -19.99
N VAL A 180 3.61 -9.66 -19.53
CA VAL A 180 2.47 -9.98 -20.42
C VAL A 180 1.95 -8.73 -21.11
N VAL A 181 1.75 -7.62 -20.38
CA VAL A 181 1.31 -6.35 -20.96
C VAL A 181 2.29 -5.87 -22.04
N TYR A 182 3.61 -5.92 -21.74
CA TYR A 182 4.65 -5.57 -22.70
C TYR A 182 4.61 -6.43 -23.97
N ARG A 183 4.52 -7.77 -23.81
CA ARG A 183 4.47 -8.69 -24.95
C ARG A 183 3.27 -8.44 -25.86
N VAL A 184 2.09 -8.24 -25.29
CA VAL A 184 0.89 -7.95 -26.09
C VAL A 184 1.04 -6.64 -26.87
N ALA A 185 1.61 -5.60 -26.25
CA ALA A 185 1.93 -4.35 -26.94
C ALA A 185 2.90 -4.58 -28.12
N THR A 186 3.98 -5.33 -27.91
CA THR A 186 4.96 -5.62 -28.98
C THR A 186 4.38 -6.48 -30.09
N ASP A 187 3.56 -7.47 -29.75
CA ASP A 187 2.89 -8.35 -30.74
C ASP A 187 1.90 -7.57 -31.61
N LEU A 188 1.26 -6.55 -31.05
CA LEU A 188 0.39 -5.61 -31.77
C LEU A 188 1.17 -4.55 -32.57
N GLY A 189 2.49 -4.44 -32.37
CA GLY A 189 3.33 -3.46 -33.05
C GLY A 189 3.00 -2.01 -32.67
N VAL A 190 2.58 -1.77 -31.42
CA VAL A 190 2.29 -0.41 -30.94
C VAL A 190 3.55 0.46 -30.94
N ASP A 191 3.39 1.77 -31.11
CA ASP A 191 4.49 2.72 -30.97
C ASP A 191 4.84 3.01 -29.50
N ASP A 192 5.97 3.68 -29.25
CA ASP A 192 6.45 4.01 -27.90
C ASP A 192 5.44 4.82 -27.07
N ARG A 193 4.62 5.66 -27.73
CA ARG A 193 3.63 6.51 -27.06
C ARG A 193 2.44 5.67 -26.60
N VAL A 194 1.95 4.77 -27.43
CA VAL A 194 0.87 3.85 -27.09
C VAL A 194 1.33 2.83 -26.04
N LEU A 195 2.58 2.34 -26.14
CA LEU A 195 3.18 1.49 -25.10
C LEU A 195 3.21 2.23 -23.75
N LEU A 196 3.69 3.48 -23.75
CA LEU A 196 3.72 4.30 -22.54
C LEU A 196 2.32 4.54 -21.96
N ALA A 197 1.32 4.81 -22.80
CA ALA A 197 -0.07 5.01 -22.37
C ALA A 197 -0.62 3.77 -21.65
N GLY A 198 -0.32 2.56 -22.16
CA GLY A 198 -0.71 1.32 -21.50
C GLY A 198 -0.04 1.14 -20.13
N PHE A 199 1.26 1.43 -20.03
CA PHE A 199 1.96 1.31 -18.75
C PHE A 199 1.52 2.37 -17.73
N GLU A 200 1.27 3.61 -18.15
CA GLU A 200 0.71 4.65 -17.27
C GLU A 200 -0.67 4.24 -16.77
N ALA A 201 -1.53 3.70 -17.64
CA ALA A 201 -2.82 3.16 -17.24
C ALA A 201 -2.66 2.03 -16.22
N GLY A 202 -1.90 0.98 -16.52
CA GLY A 202 -1.74 -0.14 -15.60
C GLY A 202 -1.13 0.26 -14.24
N VAL A 203 -0.21 1.23 -14.22
CA VAL A 203 0.33 1.79 -12.97
C VAL A 203 -0.74 2.51 -12.16
N VAL A 204 -1.53 3.39 -12.79
CA VAL A 204 -2.57 4.17 -12.10
C VAL A 204 -3.72 3.27 -11.62
N GLU A 205 -4.13 2.30 -12.43
CA GLU A 205 -5.31 1.48 -12.16
C GLU A 205 -5.04 0.39 -11.14
N SER A 206 -3.90 -0.29 -11.22
CA SER A 206 -3.64 -1.46 -10.37
C SER A 206 -2.20 -1.62 -9.91
N ASN A 207 -1.37 -0.58 -10.10
CA ASN A 207 0.08 -0.68 -9.92
C ASN A 207 0.68 -1.85 -10.72
N MET A 208 0.15 -2.14 -11.92
CA MET A 208 0.50 -3.29 -12.76
C MET A 208 0.25 -4.67 -12.11
N ASN A 209 -0.89 -4.83 -11.44
CA ASN A 209 -1.34 -6.10 -10.87
C ASN A 209 -2.67 -6.58 -11.46
N ASN A 210 -2.89 -7.89 -11.53
CA ASN A 210 -4.15 -8.46 -11.98
C ASN A 210 -5.12 -8.66 -10.80
N LEU A 211 -5.84 -7.60 -10.43
CA LEU A 211 -6.65 -7.55 -9.21
C LEU A 211 -8.06 -8.12 -9.41
N ASP A 212 -8.54 -8.94 -8.48
CA ASP A 212 -9.92 -9.45 -8.44
C ASP A 212 -10.89 -8.52 -7.67
N CYS A 213 -10.41 -7.33 -7.32
CA CYS A 213 -11.13 -6.28 -6.63
C CYS A 213 -10.91 -4.92 -7.29
N GLY A 214 -11.75 -3.94 -6.93
CA GLY A 214 -11.74 -2.61 -7.51
C GLY A 214 -12.95 -1.77 -7.10
N ASP A 215 -13.03 -0.53 -7.59
CA ASP A 215 -14.26 0.25 -7.44
C ASP A 215 -15.39 -0.39 -8.28
N ARG A 216 -16.58 -0.57 -7.67
CA ARG A 216 -17.75 -1.23 -8.28
C ARG A 216 -17.46 -2.66 -8.76
N ASP A 217 -17.45 -2.90 -10.06
CA ASP A 217 -17.18 -4.18 -10.74
C ASP A 217 -15.89 -4.12 -11.57
N SER A 218 -14.98 -3.20 -11.24
CA SER A 218 -13.69 -3.06 -11.92
C SER A 218 -12.77 -4.22 -11.58
N LEU A 219 -12.08 -4.76 -12.58
CA LEU A 219 -11.24 -5.95 -12.45
C LEU A 219 -9.96 -5.83 -13.29
N GLY A 220 -8.95 -6.60 -12.90
CA GLY A 220 -7.73 -6.83 -13.65
C GLY A 220 -6.77 -5.65 -13.71
N VAL A 221 -5.76 -5.77 -14.58
CA VAL A 221 -4.62 -4.85 -14.70
C VAL A 221 -4.99 -3.42 -15.09
N PHE A 222 -6.12 -3.23 -15.74
CA PHE A 222 -6.61 -1.91 -16.13
C PHE A 222 -7.91 -1.52 -15.41
N GLN A 223 -8.30 -2.24 -14.36
CA GLN A 223 -9.56 -1.98 -13.62
C GLN A 223 -10.77 -1.81 -14.57
N GLN A 224 -10.84 -2.67 -15.58
CA GLN A 224 -11.87 -2.62 -16.61
C GLN A 224 -13.19 -3.16 -16.06
N ARG A 225 -14.31 -2.58 -16.51
CA ARG A 225 -15.64 -2.90 -15.98
C ARG A 225 -16.44 -3.74 -16.98
N PRO A 226 -16.88 -4.96 -16.62
CA PRO A 226 -17.83 -5.73 -17.41
C PRO A 226 -19.09 -4.94 -17.76
N SER A 227 -19.63 -4.18 -16.79
CA SER A 227 -20.82 -3.35 -17.00
C SER A 227 -20.64 -2.19 -17.99
N GLN A 228 -19.41 -1.86 -18.38
CA GLN A 228 -19.10 -0.89 -19.44
C GLN A 228 -18.76 -1.55 -20.79
N GLY A 229 -18.88 -2.87 -20.90
CA GLY A 229 -18.68 -3.59 -22.16
C GLY A 229 -17.22 -3.92 -22.47
N TRP A 230 -16.34 -3.94 -21.48
CA TRP A 230 -14.94 -4.34 -21.66
C TRP A 230 -14.74 -5.85 -21.87
N GLY A 231 -15.69 -6.68 -21.43
CA GLY A 231 -15.62 -8.14 -21.50
C GLY A 231 -16.38 -8.78 -20.34
N THR A 232 -16.38 -10.11 -20.24
CA THR A 232 -16.82 -10.79 -19.01
C THR A 232 -15.76 -10.68 -17.90
N PRO A 233 -16.11 -10.90 -16.62
CA PRO A 233 -15.11 -10.94 -15.54
C PRO A 233 -13.94 -11.88 -15.83
N GLU A 234 -14.21 -13.07 -16.36
CA GLU A 234 -13.17 -14.05 -16.70
C GLU A 234 -12.25 -13.56 -17.81
N GLN A 235 -12.80 -12.84 -18.80
CA GLN A 235 -12.00 -12.26 -19.88
C GLN A 235 -11.14 -11.10 -19.37
N ILE A 236 -11.68 -10.24 -18.53
CA ILE A 236 -10.95 -9.08 -17.98
C ILE A 236 -9.84 -9.52 -17.02
N MET A 237 -10.03 -10.62 -16.29
CA MET A 237 -8.99 -11.24 -15.46
C MET A 237 -7.91 -11.97 -16.27
N ASP A 238 -8.06 -12.11 -17.59
CA ASP A 238 -6.98 -12.52 -18.48
C ASP A 238 -6.19 -11.28 -18.91
N VAL A 239 -4.95 -11.16 -18.40
CA VAL A 239 -4.08 -10.00 -18.66
C VAL A 239 -3.84 -9.80 -20.15
N SER A 240 -3.78 -10.87 -20.95
CA SER A 240 -3.55 -10.75 -22.40
C SER A 240 -4.78 -10.19 -23.10
N PHE A 241 -5.97 -10.66 -22.73
CA PHE A 241 -7.23 -10.15 -23.25
C PHE A 241 -7.45 -8.67 -22.88
N ALA A 242 -7.24 -8.33 -21.61
CA ALA A 242 -7.39 -6.96 -21.11
C ALA A 242 -6.43 -6.00 -21.81
N SER A 243 -5.16 -6.42 -21.99
CA SER A 243 -4.13 -5.66 -22.71
C SER A 243 -4.45 -5.50 -24.18
N ASN A 244 -4.85 -6.57 -24.87
CA ASN A 244 -5.21 -6.50 -26.29
C ASN A 244 -6.38 -5.53 -26.50
N SER A 245 -7.39 -5.59 -25.63
CA SER A 245 -8.56 -4.71 -25.67
C SER A 245 -8.19 -3.25 -25.43
N PHE A 246 -7.29 -2.96 -24.47
CA PHE A 246 -6.77 -1.63 -24.21
C PHE A 246 -5.98 -1.10 -25.41
N PHE A 247 -4.95 -1.83 -25.86
CA PHE A 247 -4.03 -1.36 -26.90
C PHE A 247 -4.73 -1.19 -28.26
N THR A 248 -5.69 -2.04 -28.60
CA THR A 248 -6.48 -1.88 -29.84
C THR A 248 -7.17 -0.51 -29.87
N ARG A 249 -7.79 -0.09 -28.77
CA ARG A 249 -8.42 1.24 -28.65
C ARG A 249 -7.38 2.36 -28.60
N ALA A 250 -6.29 2.16 -27.86
CA ALA A 250 -5.22 3.15 -27.73
C ALA A 250 -4.57 3.50 -29.08
N ILE A 251 -4.39 2.52 -29.98
CA ILE A 251 -3.89 2.75 -31.34
C ILE A 251 -4.83 3.70 -32.10
N GLU A 252 -6.13 3.47 -32.05
CA GLU A 252 -7.13 4.32 -32.73
C GLU A 252 -7.13 5.74 -32.16
N GLU A 253 -7.12 5.88 -30.83
CA GLU A 253 -7.07 7.18 -30.14
C GLU A 253 -5.79 7.97 -30.45
N ALA A 254 -4.64 7.29 -30.44
CA ALA A 254 -3.35 7.91 -30.76
C ALA A 254 -3.24 8.32 -32.24
N ALA A 255 -3.86 7.56 -33.15
CA ALA A 255 -3.91 7.90 -34.57
C ALA A 255 -4.85 9.07 -34.86
N ALA A 256 -5.95 9.19 -34.10
CA ALA A 256 -6.90 10.30 -34.23
C ALA A 256 -6.30 11.64 -33.77
N ASP A 257 -5.33 11.62 -32.87
CA ASP A 257 -4.64 12.80 -32.35
C ASP A 257 -3.13 12.58 -32.19
N PRO A 258 -2.34 12.89 -33.24
CA PRO A 258 -0.89 12.72 -33.23
C PRO A 258 -0.15 13.58 -32.18
N ASP A 259 -0.78 14.63 -31.65
CA ASP A 259 -0.16 15.55 -30.69
C ASP A 259 -0.53 15.21 -29.23
N ALA A 260 -1.45 14.27 -29.00
CA ALA A 260 -1.84 13.81 -27.66
C ALA A 260 -0.65 13.21 -26.90
N SER A 261 -0.55 13.50 -25.59
CA SER A 261 0.37 12.81 -24.68
C SER A 261 -0.03 11.34 -24.48
N ALA A 262 0.88 10.53 -23.96
CA ALA A 262 0.57 9.15 -23.58
C ALA A 262 -0.55 9.07 -22.53
N GLY A 263 -0.51 9.94 -21.51
CA GLY A 263 -1.56 9.99 -20.50
C GLY A 263 -2.90 10.47 -21.05
N THR A 264 -2.88 11.36 -22.05
CA THR A 264 -4.10 11.76 -22.79
C THR A 264 -4.69 10.58 -23.55
N VAL A 265 -3.87 9.76 -24.22
CA VAL A 265 -4.34 8.53 -24.89
C VAL A 265 -4.91 7.55 -23.87
N ALA A 266 -4.21 7.31 -22.76
CA ALA A 266 -4.67 6.43 -21.69
C ALA A 266 -6.03 6.87 -21.12
N GLN A 267 -6.18 8.16 -20.85
CA GLN A 267 -7.44 8.74 -20.38
C GLN A 267 -8.58 8.59 -21.39
N ARG A 268 -8.33 8.77 -22.70
CA ARG A 268 -9.39 8.62 -23.71
C ARG A 268 -9.88 7.18 -23.79
N VAL A 269 -8.97 6.22 -23.62
CA VAL A 269 -9.31 4.79 -23.57
C VAL A 269 -10.09 4.44 -22.30
N GLN A 270 -9.63 4.88 -21.12
CA GLN A 270 -10.18 4.46 -19.82
C GLN A 270 -11.38 5.30 -19.35
N VAL A 271 -11.44 6.56 -19.78
CA VAL A 271 -12.45 7.55 -19.37
C VAL A 271 -12.54 7.65 -17.84
N SER A 272 -11.38 7.75 -17.19
CA SER A 272 -11.29 7.89 -15.73
C SER A 272 -11.75 9.27 -15.25
N ALA A 273 -12.12 9.37 -13.96
CA ALA A 273 -12.53 10.63 -13.32
C ALA A 273 -11.36 11.60 -13.10
N PHE A 274 -10.11 11.16 -13.28
CA PHE A 274 -8.90 11.94 -12.97
C PHE A 274 -7.87 11.89 -14.11
N PRO A 275 -8.10 12.66 -15.20
CA PRO A 275 -7.27 12.62 -16.41
C PRO A 275 -5.79 12.95 -16.18
N GLU A 276 -5.50 13.83 -15.24
CA GLU A 276 -4.15 14.32 -14.95
C GLU A 276 -3.23 13.25 -14.32
N ARG A 277 -3.76 12.09 -13.87
CA ARG A 277 -2.99 11.10 -13.10
C ARG A 277 -2.04 10.26 -13.96
N TYR A 278 -2.33 10.05 -15.24
CA TYR A 278 -1.51 9.19 -16.08
C TYR A 278 -0.15 9.82 -16.41
N ASP A 279 -0.13 11.08 -16.84
CA ASP A 279 1.13 11.79 -17.13
C ASP A 279 2.00 11.98 -15.86
N GLN A 280 1.42 11.93 -14.65
CA GLN A 280 2.17 12.03 -13.38
C GLN A 280 3.03 10.80 -13.09
N VAL A 281 2.68 9.63 -13.64
CA VAL A 281 3.41 8.38 -13.39
C VAL A 281 4.35 8.00 -14.53
N GLU A 282 4.55 8.86 -15.53
CA GLU A 282 5.41 8.61 -16.70
C GLU A 282 6.78 8.04 -16.31
N GLY A 283 7.43 8.65 -15.31
CA GLY A 283 8.75 8.20 -14.84
C GLY A 283 8.75 6.78 -14.26
N THR A 284 7.66 6.38 -13.60
CA THR A 284 7.48 5.00 -13.10
C THR A 284 7.16 4.05 -14.24
N ALA A 285 6.22 4.42 -15.12
CA ALA A 285 5.86 3.63 -16.30
C ALA A 285 7.07 3.31 -17.18
N ARG A 286 7.93 4.31 -17.45
CA ARG A 286 9.19 4.12 -18.21
C ARG A 286 10.13 3.12 -17.55
N LYS A 287 10.26 3.14 -16.22
CA LYS A 287 11.10 2.16 -15.50
C LYS A 287 10.56 0.73 -15.65
N LEU A 288 9.25 0.57 -15.56
CA LEU A 288 8.61 -0.74 -15.72
C LEU A 288 8.71 -1.26 -17.17
N ILE A 289 8.66 -0.36 -18.17
CA ILE A 289 8.94 -0.71 -19.57
C ILE A 289 10.37 -1.23 -19.73
N GLU A 290 11.37 -0.53 -19.17
CA GLU A 290 12.76 -0.99 -19.22
C GLU A 290 12.97 -2.30 -18.46
N GLN A 291 12.25 -2.48 -17.36
CA GLN A 291 12.23 -3.75 -16.62
C GLN A 291 11.65 -4.88 -17.49
N ALA A 292 10.54 -4.63 -18.20
CA ALA A 292 9.91 -5.62 -19.08
C ALA A 292 10.84 -6.02 -20.25
N LYS A 293 11.49 -5.03 -20.88
CA LYS A 293 12.50 -5.25 -21.94
C LYS A 293 13.64 -6.15 -21.50
N ALA A 294 14.04 -6.07 -20.23
CA ALA A 294 15.12 -6.90 -19.69
C ALA A 294 14.69 -8.36 -19.41
N MET A 295 13.39 -8.66 -19.44
CA MET A 295 12.86 -10.02 -19.21
C MET A 295 12.56 -10.79 -20.50
N ASP A 296 12.55 -10.12 -21.65
CA ASP A 296 12.19 -10.68 -22.96
C ASP A 296 13.42 -11.10 -23.77
#